data_AF-A0A348NXM1-F1
#
_entry.id   AF-A0A348NXM1-F1
#
_cell.length_a   1.000
_cell.length_b   1.000
_cell.length_c   1.000
_cell.angle_alpha   90.00
_cell.angle_beta   90.00
_cell.angle_gamma   90.00
#
_symmetry.space_group_name_H-M   'P 1'
#
loop_
_entity.id
_entity.type
_entity.pdbx_description
1 polymer ?
#
loop_
_entity_poly.entity_id
_entity_poly.type
_entity_poly.pdbx_seq_one_letter_code
_entity_poly.pdbx_strand_id
1 'polypeptide(L)'
;MSFLSEHLEHTILKQGLSEYHIRDNFDVCTEYDIPTIVLPPSFVKYASSLKPERPVSICTVIGFPLGFSTFKTKIFEIGDAIENGAAEIDLVIDHTFVKDGKWTVIGNEMSEYRRICIGRVLKIIVETSIITRNELDRITQTLIDSGIDFIKTSTGMVGDGARLDDIKFLKDNYGDKIKIKASGGIKTKEQAI
;
A
#
# COMPACT_ATOMS: atom_id res chain seq x y z
N MET A 1 15.60 3.89 16.58
CA MET A 1 14.48 3.22 15.90
C MET A 1 14.00 2.05 16.75
N SER A 2 12.72 2.05 17.12
CA SER A 2 12.09 1.02 17.95
C SER A 2 11.45 -0.06 17.07
N PHE A 3 11.18 -1.24 17.62
CA PHE A 3 10.46 -2.31 16.91
C PHE A 3 9.12 -1.84 16.35
N LEU A 4 8.41 -0.95 17.07
CA LEU A 4 7.15 -0.43 16.56
C LEU A 4 7.38 0.55 15.41
N SER A 5 8.32 1.51 15.58
CA SER A 5 8.52 2.57 14.58
C SER A 5 9.03 2.04 13.24
N GLU A 6 9.85 0.99 13.22
CA GLU A 6 10.34 0.36 11.97
C GLU A 6 9.22 -0.32 11.14
N HIS A 7 8.07 -0.63 11.75
CA HIS A 7 6.93 -1.26 11.08
C HIS A 7 5.81 -0.27 10.71
N LEU A 8 5.93 1.00 11.12
CA LEU A 8 4.94 2.03 10.84
C LEU A 8 5.17 2.67 9.46
N GLU A 9 4.05 3.04 8.82
CA GLU A 9 4.00 3.90 7.64
C GLU A 9 3.16 5.12 8.00
N HIS A 10 3.77 6.31 8.05
CA HIS A 10 3.06 7.54 8.40
C HIS A 10 2.18 7.99 7.23
N THR A 11 0.87 7.79 7.34
CA THR A 11 -0.06 7.95 6.22
C THR A 11 -0.85 9.26 6.30
N ILE A 12 -0.73 10.08 5.25
CA ILE A 12 -1.45 11.35 5.09
C ILE A 12 -2.19 11.40 3.74
N LEU A 13 -3.39 10.82 3.69
CA LEU A 13 -4.19 10.71 2.46
C LEU A 13 -5.55 11.44 2.56
N LYS A 14 -5.71 12.34 3.54
CA LYS A 14 -6.94 13.15 3.67
C LYS A 14 -7.00 14.20 2.55
N GLN A 15 -8.21 14.57 2.16
CA GLN A 15 -8.42 15.70 1.24
C GLN A 15 -8.06 17.03 1.92
N GLY A 16 -7.68 18.03 1.13
CA GLY A 16 -7.33 19.38 1.64
C GLY A 16 -5.89 19.53 2.15
N LEU A 17 -5.02 18.55 1.88
CA LEU A 17 -3.59 18.68 2.17
C LEU A 17 -2.94 19.77 1.32
N SER A 18 -1.88 20.36 1.87
CA SER A 18 -1.03 21.36 1.21
C SER A 18 0.42 21.00 1.44
N GLU A 19 1.34 21.67 0.74
CA GLU A 19 2.78 21.48 0.92
C GLU A 19 3.24 21.69 2.38
N TYR A 20 2.61 22.62 3.10
CA TYR A 20 2.85 22.82 4.53
C TYR A 20 2.58 21.53 5.33
N HIS A 21 1.44 20.88 5.08
CA HIS A 21 1.10 19.62 5.73
C HIS A 21 2.10 18.52 5.38
N ILE A 22 2.56 18.44 4.13
CA ILE A 22 3.58 17.46 3.74
C ILE A 22 4.85 17.67 4.57
N ARG A 23 5.36 18.91 4.64
CA ARG A 23 6.58 19.23 5.40
C ARG A 23 6.46 18.89 6.89
N ASP A 24 5.39 19.35 7.54
CA ASP A 24 5.13 19.09 8.95
C ASP A 24 5.12 17.59 9.28
N ASN A 25 4.59 16.77 8.35
CA ASN A 25 4.53 15.32 8.54
C ASN A 25 5.86 14.60 8.23
N PHE A 26 6.79 15.22 7.50
CA PHE A 26 8.18 14.74 7.41
C PHE A 26 8.93 14.95 8.73
N ASP A 27 8.64 16.05 9.44
CA ASP A 27 9.22 16.30 10.77
C ASP A 27 8.75 15.24 11.77
N VAL A 28 7.46 14.86 11.73
CA VAL A 28 6.92 13.73 12.52
C VAL A 28 7.65 12.43 12.19
N CYS A 29 7.86 12.10 10.90
CA CYS A 29 8.58 10.87 10.54
C CYS A 29 10.01 10.88 11.10
N THR A 30 10.66 12.04 11.09
CA THR A 30 12.02 12.23 11.62
C THR A 30 12.07 12.11 13.14
N GLU A 31 11.13 12.75 13.85
CA GLU A 31 11.02 12.74 15.32
C GLU A 31 10.81 11.32 15.86
N TYR A 32 9.94 10.54 15.20
CA TYR A 32 9.54 9.21 15.68
C TYR A 32 10.30 8.04 15.02
N ASP A 33 11.36 8.32 14.24
CA ASP A 33 12.09 7.32 13.46
C ASP A 33 11.14 6.43 12.62
N ILE A 34 10.15 7.01 11.94
CA ILE A 34 9.23 6.28 11.05
C ILE A 34 9.85 6.25 9.65
N PRO A 35 10.09 5.07 9.05
CA PRO A 35 10.91 4.95 7.85
C PRO A 35 10.21 5.39 6.57
N THR A 36 8.88 5.43 6.55
CA THR A 36 8.09 5.65 5.32
C THR A 36 6.94 6.62 5.57
N ILE A 37 6.78 7.58 4.67
CA ILE A 37 5.60 8.45 4.59
C ILE A 37 4.74 8.05 3.38
N VAL A 38 3.42 7.94 3.58
CA VAL A 38 2.45 7.61 2.52
C VAL A 38 1.63 8.86 2.21
N LEU A 39 1.70 9.34 0.96
CA LEU A 39 1.10 10.61 0.54
C LEU A 39 0.42 10.51 -0.83
N PRO A 40 -0.39 11.50 -1.26
CA PRO A 40 -1.05 11.47 -2.57
C PRO A 40 -0.04 11.62 -3.72
N PRO A 41 -0.29 11.03 -4.91
CA PRO A 41 0.62 11.10 -6.06
C PRO A 41 1.08 12.50 -6.43
N SER A 42 0.17 13.48 -6.36
CA SER A 42 0.45 14.89 -6.69
C SER A 42 1.51 15.54 -5.80
N PHE A 43 1.78 15.00 -4.62
CA PHE A 43 2.80 15.52 -3.70
C PHE A 43 4.13 14.78 -3.77
N VAL A 44 4.25 13.68 -4.52
CA VAL A 44 5.47 12.87 -4.58
C VAL A 44 6.67 13.71 -5.02
N LYS A 45 6.53 14.50 -6.09
CA LYS A 45 7.60 15.37 -6.59
C LYS A 45 8.05 16.41 -5.56
N TYR A 46 7.10 17.03 -4.88
CA TYR A 46 7.38 18.00 -3.82
C TYR A 46 8.10 17.33 -2.65
N ALA A 47 7.57 16.20 -2.16
CA ALA A 47 8.13 15.43 -1.08
C ALA A 47 9.57 14.97 -1.37
N SER A 48 9.85 14.51 -2.59
CA SER A 48 11.19 14.10 -3.03
C SER A 48 12.19 15.26 -3.07
N SER A 49 11.72 16.51 -3.15
CA SER A 49 12.58 17.70 -3.08
C SER A 49 12.94 18.11 -1.65
N LEU A 50 12.21 17.59 -0.66
CA LEU A 50 12.49 17.85 0.75
C LEU A 50 13.77 17.12 1.17
N LYS A 51 14.48 17.74 2.11
CA LYS A 51 15.72 17.22 2.69
C LYS A 51 15.55 17.08 4.19
N PRO A 52 14.77 16.07 4.65
CA PRO A 52 14.65 15.82 6.08
C PRO A 52 16.02 15.49 6.68
N GLU A 53 16.18 15.72 7.98
CA GLU A 53 17.43 15.41 8.69
C GLU A 53 17.76 13.91 8.66
N ARG A 54 16.74 13.06 8.46
CA ARG A 54 16.88 11.61 8.35
C ARG A 54 16.19 11.08 7.09
N PRO A 55 16.70 10.00 6.48
CA PRO A 55 16.06 9.40 5.31
C PRO A 55 14.64 8.91 5.63
N VAL A 56 13.66 9.35 4.84
CA VAL A 56 12.28 8.87 4.88
C VAL A 56 11.91 8.42 3.46
N SER A 57 11.51 7.16 3.33
CA SER A 57 11.02 6.56 2.09
C SER A 57 9.68 7.17 1.70
N ILE A 58 9.50 7.49 0.43
CA ILE A 58 8.23 8.02 -0.09
C ILE A 58 7.42 6.88 -0.67
N CYS A 59 6.27 6.64 -0.06
CA CYS A 59 5.24 5.77 -0.58
C CYS A 59 4.09 6.61 -1.15
N THR A 60 3.51 6.18 -2.25
CA THR A 60 2.28 6.76 -2.78
C THR A 60 1.26 5.69 -3.13
N VAL A 61 0.04 6.11 -3.39
CA VAL A 61 -1.09 5.23 -3.69
C VAL A 61 -1.45 5.27 -5.18
N ILE A 62 -1.90 4.15 -5.76
CA ILE A 62 -2.25 4.03 -7.19
C ILE A 62 -3.65 3.45 -7.34
N GLY A 63 -4.45 4.03 -8.25
CA GLY A 63 -5.85 3.66 -8.43
C GLY A 63 -6.68 3.84 -7.15
N PHE A 64 -6.24 4.70 -6.24
CA PHE A 64 -6.77 4.80 -4.89
C PHE A 64 -7.95 5.78 -4.79
N PRO A 65 -8.95 5.51 -3.92
CA PRO A 65 -9.09 4.33 -3.06
C PRO A 65 -9.87 3.17 -3.71
N LEU A 66 -10.44 3.36 -4.90
CA LEU A 66 -11.51 2.46 -5.38
C LEU A 66 -11.03 1.31 -6.29
N GLY A 67 -9.83 1.41 -6.84
CA GLY A 67 -9.19 0.32 -7.58
C GLY A 67 -9.73 0.04 -8.99
N PHE A 68 -10.87 0.58 -9.41
CA PHE A 68 -11.47 0.30 -10.72
C PHE A 68 -10.91 1.15 -11.89
N SER A 69 -9.81 1.89 -11.68
CA SER A 69 -9.13 2.58 -12.78
C SER A 69 -8.57 1.55 -13.76
N THR A 70 -8.60 1.88 -15.06
CA THR A 70 -8.11 0.96 -16.09
C THR A 70 -6.63 0.60 -15.91
N PHE A 71 -6.24 -0.59 -16.37
CA PHE A 71 -4.85 -1.04 -16.41
C PHE A 71 -3.89 0.03 -16.94
N LYS A 72 -4.20 0.63 -18.10
CA LYS A 72 -3.35 1.65 -18.73
C LYS A 72 -3.18 2.90 -17.87
N THR A 73 -4.25 3.32 -17.18
CA THR A 73 -4.20 4.45 -16.25
C THR A 73 -3.29 4.14 -15.06
N LYS A 74 -3.43 2.95 -14.46
CA LYS A 74 -2.57 2.54 -13.33
C LYS A 74 -1.10 2.41 -13.74
N ILE A 75 -0.82 1.86 -14.94
CA ILE A 75 0.55 1.80 -15.49
C ILE A 75 1.14 3.21 -15.62
N PHE A 76 0.39 4.16 -16.17
CA PHE A 76 0.84 5.54 -16.30
C PHE A 76 1.10 6.18 -14.94
N GLU A 77 0.15 6.03 -13.99
CA GLU A 77 0.25 6.59 -12.64
C GLU A 77 1.46 6.03 -11.87
N ILE A 78 1.76 4.73 -12.01
CA ILE A 78 2.97 4.12 -11.43
C ILE A 78 4.23 4.74 -12.03
N GLY A 79 4.28 4.89 -13.36
CA GLY A 79 5.42 5.49 -14.05
C GLY A 79 5.70 6.90 -13.58
N ASP A 80 4.66 7.76 -13.54
CA ASP A 80 4.75 9.13 -13.05
C ASP A 80 5.19 9.19 -11.57
N ALA A 81 4.62 8.34 -10.71
CA ALA A 81 5.01 8.26 -9.31
C ALA A 81 6.50 7.90 -9.13
N ILE A 82 6.99 6.91 -9.87
CA ILE A 82 8.40 6.49 -9.82
C ILE A 82 9.31 7.60 -10.34
N GLU A 83 8.97 8.24 -11.45
CA GLU A 83 9.72 9.37 -12.01
C GLU A 83 9.80 10.54 -11.02
N ASN A 84 8.72 10.79 -10.29
CA ASN A 84 8.64 11.83 -9.27
C ASN A 84 9.34 11.46 -7.95
N GLY A 85 9.84 10.22 -7.80
CA GLY A 85 10.68 9.79 -6.69
C GLY A 85 10.04 8.85 -5.67
N ALA A 86 8.89 8.25 -5.96
CA ALA A 86 8.32 7.22 -5.11
C ALA A 86 9.24 5.98 -5.04
N ALA A 87 9.57 5.57 -3.81
CA ALA A 87 10.32 4.36 -3.52
C ALA A 87 9.39 3.15 -3.32
N GLU A 88 8.14 3.41 -2.93
CA GLU A 88 7.14 2.40 -2.63
C GLU A 88 5.79 2.76 -3.26
N ILE A 89 5.04 1.74 -3.67
CA ILE A 89 3.75 1.87 -4.33
C ILE A 89 2.71 1.02 -3.60
N ASP A 90 1.61 1.65 -3.21
CA ASP A 90 0.43 0.99 -2.66
C ASP A 90 -0.71 1.03 -3.69
N LEU A 91 -0.88 -0.06 -4.42
CA LEU A 91 -1.87 -0.15 -5.50
C LEU A 91 -3.17 -0.81 -5.02
N VAL A 92 -4.31 -0.22 -5.31
CA VAL A 92 -5.62 -0.86 -5.04
C VAL A 92 -5.97 -1.80 -6.18
N ILE A 93 -6.23 -3.07 -5.85
CA ILE A 93 -6.68 -4.08 -6.82
C ILE A 93 -8.05 -3.69 -7.41
N ASP A 94 -8.36 -4.11 -8.64
CA ASP A 94 -9.71 -3.99 -9.16
C ASP A 94 -10.61 -5.07 -8.54
N HIS A 95 -11.43 -4.67 -7.56
CA HIS A 95 -12.36 -5.57 -6.90
C HIS A 95 -13.45 -6.10 -7.82
N THR A 96 -13.78 -5.43 -8.93
CA THR A 96 -14.76 -5.95 -9.88
C THR A 96 -14.26 -7.24 -10.51
N PHE A 97 -12.95 -7.33 -10.80
CA PHE A 97 -12.33 -8.55 -11.31
C PHE A 97 -12.25 -9.66 -10.27
N VAL A 98 -12.09 -9.30 -8.99
CA VAL A 98 -12.16 -10.25 -7.88
C VAL A 98 -13.56 -10.87 -7.81
N LYS A 99 -14.61 -10.04 -7.84
CA LYS A 99 -16.00 -10.50 -7.78
C LYS A 99 -16.41 -11.32 -8.99
N ASP A 100 -15.85 -11.02 -10.15
CA ASP A 100 -16.06 -11.78 -11.39
C ASP A 100 -15.16 -13.04 -11.49
N GLY A 101 -14.25 -13.27 -10.53
CA GLY A 101 -13.32 -14.41 -10.58
C GLY A 101 -12.32 -14.35 -11.74
N LYS A 102 -11.97 -13.15 -12.22
CA LYS A 102 -11.05 -12.92 -13.36
C LYS A 102 -9.58 -13.05 -12.95
N TRP A 103 -9.23 -14.18 -12.33
CA TRP A 103 -7.90 -14.44 -11.77
C TRP A 103 -6.76 -14.35 -12.79
N THR A 104 -6.98 -14.81 -14.02
CA THR A 104 -5.99 -14.67 -15.10
C THR A 104 -5.71 -13.21 -15.44
N VAL A 105 -6.75 -12.37 -15.48
CA VAL A 105 -6.60 -10.94 -15.75
C VAL A 105 -5.83 -10.27 -14.62
N ILE A 106 -6.21 -10.57 -13.37
CA ILE A 106 -5.52 -10.04 -12.18
C ILE A 106 -4.05 -10.45 -12.20
N GLY A 107 -3.72 -11.73 -12.39
CA GLY A 107 -2.33 -12.20 -12.41
C GLY A 107 -1.49 -11.54 -13.50
N ASN A 108 -2.07 -11.35 -14.70
CA ASN A 108 -1.39 -10.63 -15.79
C ASN A 108 -1.14 -9.17 -15.42
N GLU A 109 -2.11 -8.48 -14.83
CA GLU A 109 -1.91 -7.09 -14.38
C GLU A 109 -0.85 -7.00 -13.27
N MET A 110 -0.90 -7.89 -12.27
CA MET A 110 0.06 -7.92 -11.16
C MET A 110 1.48 -8.16 -11.66
N SER A 111 1.66 -9.06 -12.62
CA SER A 111 2.96 -9.35 -13.24
C SER A 111 3.52 -8.11 -13.95
N GLU A 112 2.68 -7.38 -14.67
CA GLU A 112 3.10 -6.13 -15.33
C GLU A 112 3.40 -5.01 -14.34
N TYR A 113 2.57 -4.83 -13.30
CA TYR A 113 2.85 -3.86 -12.23
C TYR A 113 4.17 -4.20 -11.52
N ARG A 114 4.42 -5.47 -11.22
CA ARG A 114 5.67 -5.92 -10.63
C ARG A 114 6.86 -5.58 -11.52
N ARG A 115 6.74 -5.83 -12.84
CA ARG A 115 7.78 -5.56 -13.84
C ARG A 115 8.16 -4.08 -13.88
N ILE A 116 7.18 -3.17 -13.88
CA ILE A 116 7.47 -1.73 -13.94
C ILE A 116 7.93 -1.15 -12.59
N CYS A 117 7.57 -1.77 -11.48
CA CYS A 117 8.03 -1.41 -10.15
C CYS A 117 9.38 -2.06 -9.78
N ILE A 118 10.20 -2.51 -10.73
CA ILE A 118 11.48 -3.17 -10.41
C ILE A 118 12.36 -2.26 -9.53
N GLY A 119 12.91 -2.81 -8.44
CA GLY A 119 13.70 -2.05 -7.46
C GLY A 119 12.89 -1.13 -6.54
N ARG A 120 11.55 -1.21 -6.58
CA ARG A 120 10.62 -0.51 -5.69
C ARG A 120 9.80 -1.51 -4.88
N VAL A 121 9.33 -1.11 -3.71
CA VAL A 121 8.37 -1.94 -2.96
C VAL A 121 6.99 -1.80 -3.59
N LEU A 122 6.31 -2.90 -3.87
CA LEU A 122 4.95 -2.92 -4.39
C LEU A 122 4.03 -3.66 -3.42
N LYS A 123 3.05 -2.93 -2.88
CA LYS A 123 2.01 -3.44 -1.99
C LYS A 123 0.67 -3.40 -2.71
N ILE A 124 -0.09 -4.49 -2.63
CA ILE A 124 -1.42 -4.56 -3.23
C ILE A 124 -2.48 -4.50 -2.13
N ILE A 125 -3.27 -3.43 -2.13
CA ILE A 125 -4.40 -3.24 -1.24
C ILE A 125 -5.57 -4.07 -1.75
N VAL A 126 -6.01 -5.04 -0.94
CA VAL A 126 -7.08 -5.98 -1.31
C VAL A 126 -8.44 -5.65 -0.71
N GLU A 127 -8.49 -4.68 0.20
CA GLU A 127 -9.68 -4.26 0.96
C GLU A 127 -10.42 -5.45 1.61
N THR A 128 -9.81 -6.05 2.64
CA THR A 128 -10.31 -7.29 3.27
C THR A 128 -11.74 -7.18 3.80
N SER A 129 -12.22 -5.96 4.12
CA SER A 129 -13.58 -5.74 4.60
C SER A 129 -14.68 -6.02 3.58
N ILE A 130 -14.37 -6.08 2.29
CA ILE A 130 -15.37 -6.29 1.22
C ILE A 130 -15.18 -7.59 0.44
N ILE A 131 -14.20 -8.43 0.83
CA ILE A 131 -13.94 -9.72 0.20
C ILE A 131 -14.18 -10.88 1.17
N THR A 132 -14.50 -12.03 0.61
CA THR A 132 -14.70 -13.28 1.36
C THR A 132 -13.35 -13.94 1.68
N ARG A 133 -13.34 -14.88 2.63
CA ARG A 133 -12.16 -15.69 2.94
C ARG A 133 -11.61 -16.43 1.71
N ASN A 134 -12.49 -16.95 0.86
CA ASN A 134 -12.09 -17.64 -0.37
C ASN A 134 -11.49 -16.68 -1.41
N GLU A 135 -12.03 -15.46 -1.52
CA GLU A 135 -11.45 -14.43 -2.39
C GLU A 135 -10.07 -13.99 -1.86
N LEU A 136 -9.91 -13.81 -0.54
CA LEU A 136 -8.61 -13.47 0.05
C LEU A 136 -7.56 -14.55 -0.23
N ASP A 137 -7.92 -15.83 -0.08
CA ASP A 137 -7.05 -16.97 -0.41
C ASP A 137 -6.61 -16.93 -1.88
N ARG A 138 -7.57 -16.78 -2.80
CA ARG A 138 -7.29 -16.74 -4.25
C ARG A 138 -6.46 -15.53 -4.67
N ILE A 139 -6.76 -14.34 -4.13
CA ILE A 139 -5.96 -13.15 -4.38
C ILE A 139 -4.54 -13.38 -3.88
N THR A 140 -4.36 -13.85 -2.65
CA THR A 140 -3.04 -14.01 -2.03
C THR A 140 -2.15 -14.96 -2.84
N GLN A 141 -2.70 -16.09 -3.30
CA GLN A 141 -1.97 -17.00 -4.21
C GLN A 141 -1.58 -16.29 -5.51
N THR A 142 -2.51 -15.53 -6.11
CA THR A 142 -2.25 -14.77 -7.35
C THR A 142 -1.14 -13.72 -7.15
N LEU A 143 -1.10 -13.05 -6.01
CA LEU A 143 -0.06 -12.08 -5.67
C LEU A 143 1.31 -12.75 -5.52
N ILE A 144 1.38 -13.89 -4.82
CA ILE A 144 2.61 -14.68 -4.66
C ILE A 144 3.14 -15.13 -6.02
N ASP A 145 2.28 -15.71 -6.85
CA ASP A 145 2.65 -16.21 -8.18
C ASP A 145 3.13 -15.08 -9.12
N SER A 146 2.68 -13.84 -8.87
CA SER A 146 3.08 -12.64 -9.61
C SER A 146 4.29 -11.92 -9.02
N GLY A 147 4.90 -12.43 -7.95
CA GLY A 147 6.08 -11.86 -7.30
C GLY A 147 5.85 -10.55 -6.55
N ILE A 148 4.63 -10.32 -6.05
CA ILE A 148 4.28 -9.13 -5.28
C ILE A 148 4.90 -9.18 -3.86
N ASP A 149 5.40 -8.05 -3.37
CA ASP A 149 6.11 -7.99 -2.08
C ASP A 149 5.15 -8.08 -0.89
N PHE A 150 4.06 -7.30 -0.94
CA PHE A 150 3.12 -7.16 0.17
C PHE A 150 1.68 -7.31 -0.28
N ILE A 151 0.89 -7.99 0.55
CA ILE A 151 -0.55 -7.81 0.61
C ILE A 151 -0.86 -6.75 1.68
N LYS A 152 -1.62 -5.73 1.31
CA LYS A 152 -2.08 -4.66 2.23
C LYS A 152 -3.57 -4.81 2.48
N THR A 153 -3.99 -4.76 3.74
CA THR A 153 -5.37 -5.15 4.09
C THR A 153 -6.41 -4.16 3.59
N SER A 154 -6.23 -2.85 3.84
CA SER A 154 -7.30 -1.88 3.63
C SER A 154 -6.81 -0.51 3.16
N THR A 155 -7.69 0.22 2.47
CA THR A 155 -7.43 1.62 2.10
C THR A 155 -7.61 2.56 3.28
N GLY A 156 -8.42 2.16 4.28
CA GLY A 156 -8.86 3.02 5.37
C GLY A 156 -9.96 4.01 4.98
N MET A 157 -10.46 3.94 3.74
CA MET A 157 -11.54 4.79 3.24
C MET A 157 -12.89 4.07 3.18
N VAL A 158 -12.88 2.74 3.28
CA VAL A 158 -14.06 1.87 3.18
C VAL A 158 -14.01 0.82 4.31
N GLY A 159 -15.17 0.50 4.88
CA GLY A 159 -15.33 -0.59 5.85
C GLY A 159 -14.59 -0.38 7.19
N ASP A 160 -14.38 -1.49 7.89
CA ASP A 160 -13.85 -1.49 9.26
C ASP A 160 -12.31 -1.47 9.34
N GLY A 161 -11.61 -1.58 8.20
CA GLY A 161 -10.14 -1.68 8.15
C GLY A 161 -9.60 -3.08 8.43
N ALA A 162 -8.38 -3.16 8.96
CA ALA A 162 -7.69 -4.41 9.25
C ALA A 162 -8.39 -5.21 10.37
N ARG A 163 -8.58 -6.51 10.13
CA ARG A 163 -9.07 -7.46 11.15
C ARG A 163 -7.95 -8.44 11.50
N LEU A 164 -7.74 -8.67 12.81
CA LEU A 164 -6.71 -9.59 13.29
C LEU A 164 -6.88 -11.00 12.71
N ASP A 165 -8.11 -11.45 12.51
CA ASP A 165 -8.42 -12.76 11.93
C ASP A 165 -7.94 -12.89 10.48
N ASP A 166 -7.98 -11.81 9.69
CA ASP A 166 -7.44 -11.82 8.33
C ASP A 166 -5.91 -11.88 8.32
N ILE A 167 -5.26 -11.16 9.25
CA ILE A 167 -3.81 -11.19 9.41
C ILE A 167 -3.35 -12.58 9.83
N LYS A 168 -4.02 -13.19 10.82
CA LYS A 168 -3.74 -14.56 11.26
C LYS A 168 -3.93 -15.56 10.13
N PHE A 169 -5.06 -15.49 9.43
CA PHE A 169 -5.30 -16.35 8.28
C PHE A 169 -4.17 -16.26 7.24
N LEU A 170 -3.76 -15.05 6.86
CA LEU A 170 -2.68 -14.85 5.90
C LEU A 170 -1.35 -15.42 6.43
N LYS A 171 -1.03 -15.18 7.71
CA LYS A 171 0.22 -15.66 8.29
C LYS A 171 0.26 -17.20 8.40
N ASP A 172 -0.82 -17.81 8.84
CA ASP A 172 -0.93 -19.25 9.06
C ASP A 172 -0.84 -20.03 7.74
N ASN A 173 -1.42 -19.50 6.65
CA ASN A 173 -1.48 -20.20 5.36
C ASN A 173 -0.28 -19.90 4.44
N TYR A 174 0.30 -18.69 4.52
CA TYR A 174 1.33 -18.26 3.58
C TYR A 174 2.69 -17.96 4.22
N GLY A 175 2.77 -17.85 5.55
CA GLY A 175 4.04 -17.68 6.27
C GLY A 175 4.81 -16.44 5.81
N ASP A 176 5.95 -16.67 5.16
CA ASP A 176 6.85 -15.62 4.65
C ASP A 176 6.84 -15.53 3.11
N LYS A 177 5.92 -16.25 2.42
CA LYS A 177 5.80 -16.20 0.96
C LYS A 177 5.35 -14.83 0.45
N ILE A 178 4.66 -14.06 1.29
CA ILE A 178 4.27 -12.67 1.04
C ILE A 178 4.27 -11.92 2.36
N LYS A 179 4.69 -10.66 2.35
CA LYS A 179 4.63 -9.81 3.55
C LYS A 179 3.23 -9.22 3.72
N ILE A 180 2.84 -8.93 4.95
CA ILE A 180 1.51 -8.41 5.27
C ILE A 180 1.64 -6.98 5.80
N LYS A 181 0.93 -6.03 5.19
CA LYS A 181 0.74 -4.69 5.74
C LYS A 181 -0.67 -4.55 6.28
N ALA A 182 -0.80 -4.51 7.60
CA ALA A 182 -2.06 -4.17 8.24
C ALA A 182 -2.31 -2.65 8.15
N SER A 183 -3.47 -2.25 7.65
CA SER A 183 -3.86 -0.84 7.51
C SER A 183 -5.37 -0.66 7.68
N GLY A 184 -5.77 0.55 8.08
CA GLY A 184 -7.17 0.89 8.40
C GLY A 184 -7.57 0.45 9.81
N GLY A 185 -8.15 1.37 10.59
CA GLY A 185 -8.72 1.05 11.91
C GLY A 185 -7.72 0.91 13.08
N ILE A 186 -6.41 0.91 12.82
CA ILE A 186 -5.35 0.85 13.84
C ILE A 186 -5.10 2.25 14.39
N LYS A 187 -5.54 2.49 15.63
CA LYS A 187 -5.53 3.81 16.31
C LYS A 187 -4.78 3.81 17.64
N THR A 188 -4.52 2.63 18.21
CA THR A 188 -3.80 2.51 19.50
C THR A 188 -2.59 1.60 19.36
N LYS A 189 -1.67 1.72 20.31
CA LYS A 189 -0.46 0.90 20.39
C LYS A 189 -0.80 -0.58 20.58
N GLU A 190 -1.83 -0.87 21.37
CA GLU A 190 -2.29 -2.24 21.67
C GLU A 190 -2.85 -2.93 20.43
N GLN A 191 -3.44 -2.19 19.49
CA GLN A 191 -3.89 -2.75 18.21
C GLN A 191 -2.72 -3.02 17.25
N ALA A 192 -1.58 -2.34 17.42
CA ALA A 192 -0.41 -2.47 16.56
C ALA A 192 0.55 -3.60 17.00
N ILE A 193 0.44 -4.08 18.25
CA ILE A 193 1.24 -5.16 18.84
C ILE A 193 0.49 -6.48 18.70
#